data_AF-A0A3N8Q6I2-F1
#
_entry.id   AF-A0A3N8Q6I2-F1
#
_cell.length_a   1.000
_cell.length_b   1.000
_cell.length_c   1.000
_cell.angle_alpha   90.00
_cell.angle_beta   90.00
_cell.angle_gamma   90.00
#
_symmetry.space_group_name_H-M   'P 1'
#
loop_
_entity.id
_entity.type
_entity.pdbx_description
1 polymer ?
#
loop_
_entity_poly.entity_id
_entity_poly.type
_entity_poly.pdbx_seq_one_letter_code
_entity_poly.pdbx_strand_id
1 'polypeptide(L)'
;MTRLHYNRYWYYDPGSSRFISKDPIGLASGVNVFQYAPNPVQWVDPFGWAKYSRGAKAGNKPSFEPRPGEYKVRDGNVQPTHGVSVFDNPEGCSCRGFIPHEADPESISEDLKIIQRGKDPAHFEIMPANPMAEDDYKSALGKIKVK
;
A
#
# COMPACT_ATOMS: atom_id res chain seq x y z
N MET A 1 20.75 -27.84 -9.79
CA MET A 1 20.63 -26.37 -9.79
C MET A 1 19.57 -25.98 -8.80
N THR A 2 19.94 -25.67 -7.56
CA THR A 2 19.01 -25.25 -6.51
C THR A 2 19.14 -23.74 -6.33
N ARG A 3 18.06 -23.01 -6.58
CA ARG A 3 17.99 -21.56 -6.41
C ARG A 3 17.71 -21.28 -4.93
N LEU A 4 18.78 -21.02 -4.17
CA LEU A 4 18.69 -20.47 -2.81
C LEU A 4 18.11 -19.05 -2.90
N HIS A 5 17.05 -18.78 -2.13
CA HIS A 5 16.51 -17.43 -1.95
C HIS A 5 17.02 -16.87 -0.62
N TYR A 6 17.78 -15.78 -0.70
CA TYR A 6 18.22 -14.98 0.45
C TYR A 6 17.21 -13.87 0.72
N ASN A 7 16.85 -13.66 2.00
CA ASN A 7 16.10 -12.51 2.48
C ASN A 7 17.06 -11.62 3.29
N ARG A 8 17.16 -10.32 2.99
CA ARG A 8 18.18 -9.40 3.53
C ARG A 8 17.53 -8.24 4.32
N TYR A 9 18.12 -7.97 5.50
CA TYR A 9 17.98 -6.83 6.44
C TYR A 9 17.03 -7.05 7.64
N TRP A 10 17.40 -6.78 8.91
CA TRP A 10 18.30 -5.75 9.46
C TRP A 10 19.41 -6.25 10.40
N TYR A 11 20.48 -5.45 10.52
CA TYR A 11 21.59 -5.68 11.45
C TYR A 11 21.19 -5.39 12.90
N TYR A 12 21.46 -6.38 13.75
CA TYR A 12 21.46 -6.32 15.21
C TYR A 12 22.80 -5.71 15.69
N ASP A 13 22.77 -4.73 16.60
CA ASP A 13 23.97 -4.30 17.33
C ASP A 13 24.05 -5.04 18.68
N PRO A 14 24.99 -5.98 18.84
CA PRO A 14 25.12 -6.79 20.05
C PRO A 14 25.81 -6.06 21.22
N GLY A 15 26.21 -4.80 21.08
CA GLY A 15 27.02 -4.09 22.09
C GLY A 15 26.28 -3.58 23.32
N SER A 16 24.96 -3.38 23.26
CA SER A 16 24.25 -2.64 24.33
C SER A 16 23.16 -3.42 25.07
N SER A 17 22.75 -4.60 24.59
CA SER A 17 21.80 -5.56 25.20
C SER A 17 20.73 -5.00 26.17
N ARG A 18 20.19 -3.81 25.93
CA ARG A 18 19.18 -3.19 26.80
C ARG A 18 18.21 -2.29 26.04
N PHE A 19 16.94 -2.58 26.26
CA PHE A 19 15.84 -1.63 26.32
C PHE A 19 15.88 -0.96 27.71
N ILE A 20 15.62 0.35 27.81
CA ILE A 20 15.60 1.06 29.09
C ILE A 20 14.19 1.60 29.31
N SER A 21 13.37 0.86 30.05
CA SER A 21 12.02 1.27 30.42
C SER A 21 12.03 2.32 31.54
N LYS A 22 10.98 3.14 31.62
CA LYS A 22 9.94 3.02 32.66
C LYS A 22 8.69 3.82 32.25
N ASP A 23 7.54 3.16 32.19
CA ASP A 23 6.23 3.80 32.33
C ASP A 23 5.73 3.49 33.76
N PRO A 24 5.23 4.46 34.52
CA PRO A 24 3.78 4.47 34.72
C PRO A 24 3.17 5.87 34.94
N ILE A 25 1.98 6.10 34.36
CA ILE A 25 0.97 7.14 34.64
C ILE A 25 1.39 8.29 35.58
N GLY A 26 1.41 9.51 35.03
CA GLY A 26 1.64 10.76 35.77
C GLY A 26 1.02 11.97 35.07
N LEU A 27 -0.15 12.37 35.57
CA LEU A 27 -0.79 13.69 35.53
C LEU A 27 -0.03 14.86 34.87
N ALA A 28 -0.72 15.52 33.93
CA ALA A 28 -0.69 16.96 33.61
C ALA A 28 0.66 17.72 33.56
N SER A 29 1.06 18.16 32.36
CA SER A 29 1.34 19.57 32.02
C SER A 29 2.16 19.69 30.72
N GLY A 30 1.77 20.63 29.83
CA GLY A 30 2.72 21.41 29.05
C GLY A 30 3.28 20.81 27.74
N VAL A 31 2.69 21.24 26.63
CA VAL A 31 3.34 21.64 25.36
C VAL A 31 4.77 21.11 25.08
N ASN A 32 4.83 19.96 24.40
CA ASN A 32 5.56 19.64 23.14
C ASN A 32 7.10 19.66 23.07
N VAL A 33 7.75 18.53 22.68
CA VAL A 33 8.89 18.49 21.72
C VAL A 33 9.27 17.11 21.14
N PHE A 34 8.81 15.97 21.69
CA PHE A 34 9.10 14.62 21.13
C PHE A 34 7.84 13.89 20.66
N GLN A 35 6.86 14.64 20.15
CA GLN A 35 5.80 14.00 19.38
C GLN A 35 6.39 13.57 18.04
N TYR A 36 7.00 12.39 18.04
CA TYR A 36 6.87 11.52 16.89
C TYR A 36 5.35 11.42 16.70
N ALA A 37 4.84 11.95 15.59
CA ALA A 37 3.56 11.48 15.09
C ALA A 37 3.61 9.95 15.18
N PRO A 38 2.49 9.25 15.44
CA PRO A 38 2.44 7.79 15.28
C PRO A 38 2.71 7.47 13.80
N ASN A 39 3.99 7.51 13.44
CA ASN A 39 4.62 7.16 12.19
C ASN A 39 4.95 5.67 12.33
N PRO A 40 5.26 4.96 11.25
CA PRO A 40 4.65 4.88 9.93
C PRO A 40 4.71 3.42 9.47
N VAL A 41 4.33 2.49 10.35
CA VAL A 41 4.52 1.08 10.09
C VAL A 41 3.32 0.62 9.28
N GLN A 42 3.55 0.54 7.96
CA GLN A 42 3.20 -0.62 7.17
C GLN A 42 2.26 -1.55 7.92
N TRP A 43 0.96 -1.43 7.71
CA TRP A 43 0.08 -2.57 7.92
C TRP A 43 0.48 -3.60 6.85
N VAL A 44 1.56 -4.33 7.13
CA VAL A 44 1.58 -5.74 6.80
C VAL A 44 0.52 -6.30 7.72
N ASP A 45 -0.72 -6.35 7.22
CA ASP A 45 -1.79 -7.10 7.84
C ASP A 45 -1.26 -8.54 8.03
N PRO A 46 -0.97 -8.98 9.27
CA PRO A 46 -0.39 -10.31 9.51
C PRO A 46 -1.37 -11.42 9.13
N PHE A 47 -2.64 -11.09 8.89
CA PHE A 47 -3.68 -12.03 8.49
C PHE A 47 -4.12 -11.89 7.03
N GLY A 48 -3.73 -10.83 6.31
CA GLY A 48 -3.85 -10.72 4.84
C GLY A 48 -5.27 -10.79 4.27
N TRP A 49 -6.29 -10.27 4.96
CA TRP A 49 -7.71 -10.41 4.53
C TRP A 49 -8.35 -9.09 4.07
N ALA A 50 -7.60 -7.99 4.01
CA ALA A 50 -8.11 -6.75 3.44
C ALA A 50 -8.43 -6.94 1.94
N LYS A 51 -9.72 -6.95 1.61
CA LYS A 51 -10.23 -7.08 0.25
C LYS A 51 -10.22 -5.72 -0.43
N TYR A 52 -9.20 -5.47 -1.25
CA TYR A 52 -9.13 -4.23 -2.02
C TYR A 52 -10.02 -4.33 -3.26
N SER A 53 -11.05 -3.49 -3.32
CA SER A 53 -12.00 -3.37 -4.41
C SER A 53 -11.62 -2.21 -5.32
N ARG A 54 -11.68 -2.44 -6.64
CA ARG A 54 -11.58 -1.38 -7.65
C ARG A 54 -12.90 -1.24 -8.39
N GLY A 55 -13.20 -0.03 -8.83
CA GLY A 55 -14.41 0.24 -9.62
C GLY A 55 -14.17 0.09 -11.13
N ALA A 56 -14.99 -0.71 -11.80
CA ALA A 56 -15.16 -0.71 -13.25
C ALA A 56 -16.33 0.20 -13.68
N LYS A 57 -16.25 0.81 -14.87
CA LYS A 57 -17.43 1.46 -15.47
C LYS A 57 -18.40 0.39 -15.95
N ALA A 58 -19.70 0.69 -15.97
CA ALA A 58 -20.70 -0.21 -16.53
C ALA A 58 -20.35 -0.61 -17.97
N GLY A 59 -20.35 -1.91 -18.26
CA GLY A 59 -19.97 -2.46 -19.56
C GLY A 59 -18.47 -2.70 -19.78
N ASN A 60 -17.60 -2.21 -18.88
CA ASN A 60 -16.17 -2.49 -18.95
C ASN A 60 -15.83 -3.81 -18.25
N LYS A 61 -14.78 -4.49 -18.75
CA LYS A 61 -14.20 -5.63 -18.04
C LYS A 61 -13.52 -5.18 -16.73
N PRO A 62 -13.65 -5.95 -15.64
CA PRO A 62 -12.85 -5.76 -14.43
C PRO A 62 -11.35 -5.76 -14.73
N SER A 63 -10.63 -4.72 -14.29
CA SER A 63 -9.17 -4.64 -14.41
C SER A 63 -8.56 -3.74 -13.35
N PHE A 64 -7.25 -3.89 -13.12
CA PHE A 64 -6.44 -2.98 -12.28
C PHE A 64 -5.55 -2.06 -13.11
N GLU A 65 -5.69 -2.05 -14.43
CA GLU A 65 -4.96 -1.15 -15.33
C GLU A 65 -5.25 0.32 -15.02
N PRO A 66 -4.23 1.19 -14.94
CA PRO A 66 -4.43 2.55 -14.47
C PRO A 66 -5.23 3.38 -15.47
N ARG A 67 -6.12 4.24 -14.97
CA ARG A 67 -6.80 5.25 -15.78
C ARG A 67 -5.85 6.44 -16.05
N PRO A 68 -6.07 7.23 -17.13
CA PRO A 68 -5.27 8.42 -17.37
C PRO A 68 -5.23 9.34 -16.14
N GLY A 69 -4.01 9.66 -15.69
CA GLY A 69 -3.77 10.57 -14.57
C GLY A 69 -3.77 9.96 -13.17
N GLU A 70 -3.98 8.64 -13.02
CA GLU A 70 -3.95 7.97 -11.70
C GLU A 70 -2.54 7.89 -11.09
N TYR A 71 -1.48 7.90 -11.90
CA TYR A 71 -0.09 7.90 -11.44
C TYR A 71 0.68 9.11 -11.95
N LYS A 72 1.85 9.36 -11.35
CA LYS A 72 2.75 10.45 -11.74
C LYS A 72 4.06 9.89 -12.26
N VAL A 73 4.47 10.35 -13.44
CA VAL A 73 5.78 10.07 -14.03
C VAL A 73 6.69 11.26 -13.77
N ARG A 74 7.89 10.98 -13.28
CA ARG A 74 8.97 11.97 -13.08
C ARG A 74 10.30 11.30 -13.41
N ASP A 75 11.14 12.00 -14.17
CA ASP A 75 12.45 11.52 -14.60
C ASP A 75 12.37 10.15 -15.30
N GLY A 76 11.33 9.94 -16.11
CA GLY A 76 11.08 8.70 -16.86
C GLY A 76 10.45 7.56 -16.05
N ASN A 77 10.27 7.72 -14.74
CA ASN A 77 9.77 6.67 -13.86
C ASN A 77 8.44 7.03 -13.20
N VAL A 78 7.57 6.03 -13.01
CA VAL A 78 6.40 6.13 -12.16
C VAL A 78 6.84 6.26 -10.72
N GLN A 79 6.40 7.33 -10.08
CA GLN A 79 6.80 7.64 -8.70
C GLN A 79 5.90 6.91 -7.71
N PRO A 80 6.44 6.43 -6.57
CA PRO A 80 5.69 5.72 -5.54
C PRO A 80 4.88 6.69 -4.65
N THR A 81 4.18 7.64 -5.29
CA THR A 81 3.52 8.78 -4.65
C THR A 81 2.00 8.82 -4.88
N HIS A 82 1.55 8.34 -6.05
CA HIS A 82 0.16 8.28 -6.49
C HIS A 82 -0.04 7.01 -7.31
N GLY A 83 -1.24 6.44 -7.30
CA GLY A 83 -1.52 5.26 -8.11
C GLY A 83 -3.00 4.91 -8.26
N VAL A 84 -3.24 3.64 -8.57
CA VAL A 84 -4.57 3.13 -8.87
C VAL A 84 -5.43 3.14 -7.62
N SER A 85 -6.54 3.89 -7.66
CA SER A 85 -7.48 3.96 -6.54
C SER A 85 -8.20 2.64 -6.32
N VAL A 86 -8.18 2.18 -5.07
CA VAL A 86 -8.89 1.00 -4.56
C VAL A 86 -9.49 1.31 -3.20
N PHE A 87 -10.43 0.50 -2.76
CA PHE A 87 -11.14 0.68 -1.50
C PHE A 87 -11.15 -0.62 -0.70
N ASP A 88 -11.07 -0.53 0.62
CA ASP A 88 -11.20 -1.72 1.50
C ASP A 88 -12.64 -2.25 1.61
N ASN A 89 -13.59 -1.57 0.97
CA ASN A 89 -14.98 -1.96 0.86
C ASN A 89 -15.54 -1.69 -0.57
N PRO A 90 -16.49 -2.51 -1.05
CA PRO A 90 -17.09 -2.33 -2.37
C PRO A 90 -17.95 -1.06 -2.47
N GLU A 91 -18.50 -0.56 -1.35
CA GLU A 91 -19.31 0.65 -1.29
C GLU A 91 -18.55 1.90 -1.74
N GLY A 92 -17.25 1.98 -1.44
CA GLY A 92 -16.37 3.07 -1.88
C GLY A 92 -16.30 3.22 -3.41
N CYS A 93 -16.48 2.12 -4.14
CA CYS A 93 -16.61 2.10 -5.59
C CYS A 93 -18.05 2.40 -6.05
N SER A 94 -19.05 1.74 -5.46
CA SER A 94 -20.44 1.82 -5.91
C SER A 94 -21.10 3.17 -5.64
N CYS A 95 -20.78 3.83 -4.53
CA CYS A 95 -21.23 5.19 -4.24
C CYS A 95 -20.72 6.22 -5.27
N ARG A 96 -19.67 5.88 -6.02
CA ARG A 96 -19.09 6.68 -7.11
C ARG A 96 -19.58 6.23 -8.49
N GLY A 97 -20.59 5.36 -8.55
CA GLY A 97 -21.20 4.88 -9.80
C GLY A 97 -20.36 3.82 -10.53
N PHE A 98 -19.42 3.16 -9.85
CA PHE A 98 -18.64 2.07 -10.42
C PHE A 98 -19.15 0.70 -9.96
N ILE A 99 -18.97 -0.32 -10.79
CA ILE A 99 -19.20 -1.72 -10.42
C ILE A 99 -17.92 -2.22 -9.72
N PRO A 100 -17.98 -2.57 -8.41
CA PRO A 100 -16.80 -3.04 -7.69
C PRO A 100 -16.36 -4.43 -8.15
N HIS A 101 -15.05 -4.66 -8.16
CA HIS A 101 -14.43 -5.98 -8.29
C HIS A 101 -13.23 -6.10 -7.36
N GLU A 102 -13.09 -7.24 -6.69
CA GLU A 102 -12.06 -7.48 -5.67
C GLU A 102 -10.76 -7.96 -6.30
N ALA A 103 -9.61 -7.47 -5.80
CA ALA A 103 -8.31 -8.01 -6.12
C ALA A 103 -8.11 -9.37 -5.43
N ASP A 104 -7.50 -10.32 -6.13
CA ASP A 104 -6.90 -11.51 -5.51
C ASP A 104 -5.57 -11.10 -4.83
N PRO A 105 -5.46 -11.14 -3.49
CA PRO A 105 -4.26 -10.69 -2.78
C PRO A 105 -2.98 -11.45 -3.18
N GLU A 106 -3.11 -12.73 -3.54
CA GLU A 106 -1.96 -13.56 -3.92
C GLU A 106 -1.40 -13.19 -5.31
N SER A 107 -2.17 -12.44 -6.10
CA SER A 107 -1.77 -11.99 -7.44
C SER A 107 -1.05 -10.63 -7.46
N ILE A 108 -0.94 -9.97 -6.30
CA ILE A 108 -0.32 -8.65 -6.19
C ILE A 108 1.19 -8.82 -6.07
N SER A 109 1.94 -8.29 -7.04
CA SER A 109 3.41 -8.36 -7.07
C SER A 109 4.03 -7.60 -5.90
N GLU A 110 5.19 -8.06 -5.41
CA GLU A 110 6.04 -7.33 -4.45
C GLU A 110 6.57 -5.99 -5.00
N ASP A 111 6.55 -5.82 -6.33
CA ASP A 111 6.86 -4.55 -7.00
C ASP A 111 5.80 -3.47 -6.74
N LEU A 112 4.65 -3.85 -6.18
CA LEU A 112 3.55 -2.95 -5.86
C LEU A 112 3.40 -2.81 -4.36
N LYS A 113 2.93 -1.64 -3.93
CA LYS A 113 2.52 -1.38 -2.56
C LYS A 113 1.13 -0.76 -2.55
N ILE A 114 0.36 -1.08 -1.51
CA ILE A 114 -0.95 -0.49 -1.26
C ILE A 114 -0.84 0.38 -0.04
N ILE A 115 -1.27 1.63 -0.15
CA ILE A 115 -1.23 2.58 0.96
C ILE A 115 -2.53 3.36 1.07
N GLN A 116 -2.96 3.61 2.31
CA GLN A 116 -4.11 4.46 2.59
C GLN A 116 -3.79 5.90 2.18
N ARG A 117 -4.74 6.59 1.55
CA ARG A 117 -4.55 7.96 1.06
C ARG A 117 -5.80 8.81 1.29
N GLY A 118 -5.58 10.11 1.46
CA GLY A 118 -6.65 11.09 1.61
C GLY A 118 -7.30 11.09 3.00
N LYS A 119 -8.48 11.71 3.10
CA LYS A 119 -9.28 11.79 4.34
C LYS A 119 -10.22 10.61 4.52
N ASP A 120 -10.47 9.89 3.43
CA ASP A 120 -11.38 8.74 3.42
C ASP A 120 -10.61 7.52 3.92
N PRO A 121 -10.94 6.96 5.10
CA PRO A 121 -10.20 5.83 5.64
C PRO A 121 -10.35 4.58 4.78
N ALA A 122 -11.39 4.50 3.96
CA ALA A 122 -11.61 3.40 3.05
C ALA A 122 -10.81 3.52 1.75
N HIS A 123 -10.19 4.67 1.46
CA HIS A 123 -9.50 4.92 0.19
C HIS A 123 -8.01 4.58 0.26
N PHE A 124 -7.59 3.72 -0.65
CA PHE A 124 -6.23 3.26 -0.80
C PHE A 124 -5.78 3.44 -2.26
N GLU A 125 -4.47 3.42 -2.47
CA GLU A 125 -3.88 3.48 -3.80
C GLU A 125 -2.82 2.39 -3.98
N ILE A 126 -2.89 1.69 -5.11
CA ILE A 126 -1.86 0.73 -5.55
C ILE A 126 -0.80 1.50 -6.33
N MET A 127 0.41 1.54 -5.81
CA MET A 127 1.56 2.29 -6.33
C MET A 127 2.72 1.33 -6.60
N PRO A 128 3.73 1.74 -7.37
CA PRO A 128 4.96 0.97 -7.38
C PRO A 128 5.65 1.06 -6.00
N ALA A 129 6.32 -0.01 -5.58
CA ALA A 129 7.04 -0.07 -4.32
C ALA A 129 8.25 0.90 -4.32
N ASN A 130 8.96 0.94 -5.45
CA ASN A 130 10.07 1.84 -5.76
C ASN A 130 9.83 2.52 -7.12
N PRO A 131 10.47 3.66 -7.44
CA PRO A 131 10.36 4.24 -8.77
C PRO A 131 10.71 3.21 -9.86
N MET A 132 9.83 3.03 -10.85
CA MET A 132 9.99 2.04 -11.91
C MET A 132 9.47 2.55 -13.25
N ALA A 133 9.84 1.90 -14.36
CA ALA A 133 9.36 2.28 -15.69
C ALA A 133 7.83 2.10 -15.79
N GLU A 134 7.20 2.92 -16.64
CA GLU A 134 5.75 2.92 -16.80
C GLU A 134 5.20 1.58 -17.31
N ASP A 135 5.92 0.94 -18.24
CA ASP A 135 5.54 -0.36 -18.79
C ASP A 135 5.62 -1.46 -17.73
N ASP A 136 6.63 -1.42 -16.87
CA ASP A 136 6.78 -2.39 -15.78
C ASP A 136 5.65 -2.22 -14.75
N TYR A 137 5.30 -0.98 -14.39
CA TYR A 137 4.18 -0.69 -13.48
C TYR A 137 2.85 -1.18 -14.06
N LYS A 138 2.58 -0.90 -15.34
CA LYS A 138 1.39 -1.38 -16.04
C LYS A 138 1.37 -2.91 -16.15
N SER A 139 2.50 -3.53 -16.43
CA SER A 139 2.65 -4.99 -16.47
C SER A 139 2.38 -5.62 -15.11
N ALA A 140 2.89 -5.03 -14.02
CA ALA A 140 2.63 -5.48 -12.66
C ALA A 140 1.13 -5.38 -12.31
N LEU A 141 0.48 -4.26 -12.63
CA LEU A 141 -0.97 -4.10 -12.43
C LEU A 141 -1.80 -5.08 -13.27
N GLY A 142 -1.38 -5.37 -14.50
CA GLY A 142 -2.05 -6.31 -15.39
C GLY A 142 -1.98 -7.77 -14.92
N LYS A 143 -1.08 -8.10 -13.99
CA LYS A 143 -0.99 -9.43 -13.36
C LYS A 143 -1.97 -9.61 -12.20
N ILE A 144 -2.55 -8.53 -11.67
CA ILE A 144 -3.52 -8.59 -10.59
C ILE A 144 -4.79 -9.25 -11.12
N LYS A 145 -5.13 -10.40 -10.54
CA LYS A 145 -6.34 -11.15 -10.85
C LYS A 145 -7.52 -10.60 -10.06
N VAL A 146 -8.71 -10.79 -10.63
CA VAL A 146 -9.98 -10.50 -9.97
C VAL A 146 -10.48 -11.79 -9.31
N LYS A 147 -10.98 -11.69 -8.08
CA LYS A 147 -11.52 -12.82 -7.31
C LYS A 147 -12.93 -13.22 -7.76
#